data_AF-A0A6N8HU59-F1
#
_entry.id   AF-A0A6N8HU59-F1
#
_cell.length_a   1.000
_cell.length_b   1.000
_cell.length_c   1.000
_cell.angle_alpha   90.00
_cell.angle_beta   90.00
_cell.angle_gamma   90.00
#
_symmetry.space_group_name_H-M   'P 1'
#
loop_
_entity.id
_entity.type
_entity.pdbx_description
1 polymer ?
#
loop_
_entity_poly.entity_id
_entity_poly.type
_entity_poly.pdbx_seq_one_letter_code
_entity_poly.pdbx_strand_id
1 'polypeptide(L)' 'MILYTPLSETDIFPADEKAMAKRAFLSHQGRTCYTEKQDDGSYLVLQLLSTDPNDFLDGSFLPGTIINKP' A
#
# COMPACT_ATOMS: atom_id res chain seq x y z
N MET A 1 3.73 -34.85 -2.37
CA MET A 1 3.68 -33.86 -1.27
C MET A 1 4.78 -32.84 -1.55
N ILE A 2 4.43 -31.58 -1.82
CA ILE A 2 5.44 -30.55 -2.12
C ILE A 2 5.78 -29.85 -0.79
N LEU A 3 7.04 -29.91 -0.40
CA LEU A 3 7.59 -29.16 0.73
C LEU A 3 7.92 -27.75 0.22
N TYR A 4 7.11 -26.77 0.57
CA TYR A 4 7.46 -25.36 0.38
C TYR A 4 8.24 -24.92 1.60
N THR A 5 9.56 -24.88 1.50
CA THR A 5 10.38 -24.13 2.45
C THR A 5 10.08 -22.64 2.19
N PRO A 6 9.45 -21.91 3.12
CA PRO A 6 9.22 -20.48 2.90
C PRO A 6 10.58 -19.79 2.83
N LEU A 7 10.90 -19.27 1.66
CA LEU A 7 12.06 -18.41 1.46
C LEU A 7 11.62 -16.97 1.76
N SER A 8 12.46 -16.18 2.45
CA SER A 8 12.14 -14.78 2.70
C SER A 8 12.12 -14.02 1.37
N GLU A 9 11.20 -13.07 1.21
CA GLU A 9 11.18 -12.18 0.04
C GLU A 9 12.54 -11.49 -0.15
N THR A 10 13.18 -11.10 0.96
CA THR A 10 14.50 -10.45 0.97
C THR A 10 15.64 -11.33 0.48
N ASP A 11 15.49 -12.65 0.50
CA ASP A 11 16.50 -13.58 0.00
C ASP A 11 16.44 -13.71 -1.53
N ILE A 12 15.30 -13.38 -2.13
CA ILE A 12 15.05 -13.43 -3.57
C ILE A 12 15.21 -12.04 -4.20
N PHE A 13 14.66 -11.02 -3.53
CA PHE A 13 14.62 -9.65 -4.01
C PHE A 13 15.49 -8.77 -3.11
N PRO A 14 16.56 -8.16 -3.65
CA PRO A 14 17.35 -7.21 -2.88
C PRO A 14 16.50 -6.01 -2.48
N ALA A 15 16.81 -5.42 -1.32
CA ALA A 15 16.10 -4.24 -0.84
C ALA A 15 16.22 -3.09 -1.85
N ASP A 16 15.09 -2.67 -2.42
CA ASP A 16 15.01 -1.49 -3.27
C ASP A 16 14.69 -0.26 -2.40
N GLU A 17 15.75 0.44 -1.97
CA GLU A 17 15.65 1.66 -1.17
C GLU A 17 14.82 2.75 -1.87
N LYS A 18 14.84 2.81 -3.21
CA LYS A 18 14.07 3.81 -3.95
C LYS A 18 12.58 3.48 -3.91
N ALA A 19 12.23 2.21 -4.09
CA ALA A 19 10.84 1.77 -3.96
C ALA A 19 10.32 2.01 -2.54
N MET A 20 11.12 1.69 -1.50
CA MET A 20 10.79 1.96 -0.10
C MET A 20 10.59 3.47 0.17
N ALA A 21 11.44 4.33 -0.38
CA ALA A 21 11.34 5.78 -0.18
C ALA A 21 10.05 6.40 -0.75
N LYS A 22 9.43 5.77 -1.75
CA LYS A 22 8.13 6.20 -2.30
C LYS A 22 6.94 5.74 -1.45
N ARG A 23 7.12 4.77 -0.55
CA ARG A 23 6.03 4.25 0.29
C ARG A 23 5.73 5.22 1.43
N ALA A 24 4.45 5.49 1.69
CA ALA A 24 4.02 6.40 2.74
C ALA A 24 2.69 5.95 3.36
N PHE A 25 2.51 6.22 4.66
CA PHE A 25 1.21 6.13 5.31
C PHE A 25 0.50 7.47 5.17
N LEU A 26 -0.71 7.46 4.60
CA LEU A 26 -1.53 8.65 4.39
C LEU A 26 -2.83 8.52 5.17
N SER A 27 -3.17 9.53 5.96
CA SER A 27 -4.51 9.65 6.57
C SER A 27 -5.41 10.47 5.65
N HIS A 28 -6.50 9.89 5.18
CA HIS A 28 -7.48 10.53 4.30
C HIS A 28 -8.89 10.17 4.76
N GLN A 29 -9.76 11.19 4.93
CA GLN A 29 -11.13 11.03 5.42
C GLN A 29 -11.24 10.20 6.73
N GLY A 30 -10.27 10.36 7.64
CA GLY A 30 -10.25 9.64 8.92
C GLY A 30 -9.75 8.19 8.85
N ARG A 31 -9.39 7.69 7.66
CA ARG A 31 -8.84 6.35 7.44
C ARG A 31 -7.36 6.42 7.13
N THR A 32 -6.61 5.36 7.43
CA THR A 32 -5.18 5.27 7.10
C THR A 32 -4.97 4.32 5.93
N CYS A 33 -4.20 4.75 4.94
CA CYS A 33 -3.80 3.92 3.81
C CYS A 33 -2.29 3.81 3.74
N TYR A 34 -1.81 2.63 3.38
CA TYR A 34 -0.46 2.46 2.87
C TYR A 34 -0.48 2.80 1.38
N THR A 35 0.38 3.74 0.98
CA THR A 35 0.35 4.35 -0.35
C THR A 35 1.74 4.40 -0.96
N GLU A 36 1.78 4.58 -2.29
CA GLU A 36 2.98 4.94 -3.02
C GLU A 36 2.84 6.35 -3.58
N LYS A 37 3.81 7.22 -3.28
CA LYS A 37 3.89 8.56 -3.83
C LYS A 37 4.33 8.51 -5.29
N GLN A 38 3.50 9.04 -6.17
CA GLN A 38 3.81 9.21 -7.57
C GLN A 38 4.63 10.48 -7.82
N ASP A 39 5.28 10.54 -8.97
CA ASP A 39 6.17 11.64 -9.34
C ASP A 39 5.40 12.97 -9.56
N ASP A 40 4.10 12.89 -9.85
CA ASP A 40 3.17 14.02 -9.96
C ASP A 40 2.67 14.54 -8.60
N GLY A 41 3.04 13.86 -7.50
CA GLY A 41 2.62 14.21 -6.14
C GLY A 41 1.29 13.60 -5.69
N SER A 42 0.64 12.79 -6.53
CA SER A 42 -0.50 11.97 -6.13
C SER A 42 -0.05 10.74 -5.34
N TYR A 43 -1.01 10.06 -4.71
CA TYR A 43 -0.76 8.88 -3.89
C TYR A 43 -1.58 7.70 -4.40
N LEU A 44 -0.91 6.62 -4.79
CA LEU A 44 -1.57 5.36 -5.16
C LEU A 44 -1.84 4.53 -3.90
N VAL A 45 -3.08 4.14 -3.66
CA VAL A 45 -3.45 3.25 -2.56
C VAL A 45 -2.93 1.84 -2.85
N LEU A 46 -2.12 1.31 -1.94
CA LEU A 46 -1.64 -0.07 -1.97
C LEU A 46 -2.50 -0.95 -1.06
N GLN A 47 -2.85 -0.41 0.11
CA GLN A 47 -3.62 -1.13 1.12
C GLN A 47 -4.35 -0.15 2.04
N LEU A 48 -5.63 -0.42 2.30
CA LEU A 48 -6.39 0.22 3.37
C LEU A 48 -6.04 -0.44 4.72
N LEU A 49 -5.75 0.38 5.72
CA LEU A 49 -5.46 -0.04 7.08
C LEU A 49 -6.64 0.34 7.98
N SER A 50 -7.71 -0.44 7.89
CA SER A 50 -8.89 -0.28 8.74
C SER A 50 -9.22 -1.57 9.47
N THR A 51 -9.85 -1.42 10.63
CA THR A 51 -10.47 -2.51 11.39
C THR A 51 -11.98 -2.56 11.21
N ASP A 52 -12.59 -1.57 10.55
CA ASP A 52 -14.03 -1.55 10.25
C ASP A 52 -14.28 -2.22 8.88
N PRO A 53 -15.04 -3.33 8.83
CA PRO A 53 -15.39 -4.00 7.57
C PRO A 53 -16.11 -3.10 6.55
N ASN A 54 -16.86 -2.10 7.00
CA ASN A 54 -17.59 -1.20 6.10
C ASN A 54 -16.65 -0.31 5.28
N ASP A 55 -15.46 0.01 5.80
CA ASP A 55 -14.49 0.82 5.07
C ASP A 55 -13.96 0.10 3.82
N PHE A 56 -13.91 -1.24 3.85
CA PHE A 56 -13.49 -2.06 2.72
C PHE A 56 -14.55 -2.14 1.61
N LEU A 57 -15.78 -1.69 1.88
CA LEU A 57 -16.85 -1.59 0.89
C LEU A 57 -16.80 -0.26 0.11
N ASP A 58 -16.01 0.71 0.58
CA ASP A 58 -15.83 1.99 -0.09
C ASP A 58 -14.78 1.87 -1.20
N GLY A 59 -15.25 1.98 -2.45
CA GLY A 59 -14.41 1.91 -3.65
C GLY A 59 -13.26 2.92 -3.67
N SER A 60 -13.38 4.02 -2.94
CA SER A 60 -12.39 5.09 -2.89
C SER A 60 -11.10 4.69 -2.18
N PHE A 61 -11.13 3.58 -1.43
CA PHE A 61 -9.99 3.07 -0.64
C PHE A 61 -9.50 1.72 -1.14
N LEU A 62 -10.00 1.24 -2.28
CA LEU A 62 -9.51 0.01 -2.90
C LEU A 62 -8.06 0.19 -3.38
N PRO A 63 -7.25 -0.89 -3.36
CA PRO A 63 -5.94 -0.88 -3.98
C PRO A 63 -6.02 -0.46 -5.45
N GLY A 64 -5.11 0.43 -5.87
CA GLY A 64 -5.08 1.01 -7.21
C GLY A 64 -5.78 2.37 -7.33
N THR A 65 -6.52 2.82 -6.32
CA THR A 65 -7.12 4.16 -6.32
C THR A 65 -6.07 5.25 -6.14
N ILE A 66 -6.25 6.37 -6.83
CA ILE A 66 -5.37 7.54 -6.73
C ILE A 66 -6.02 8.58 -5.81
N ILE A 67 -5.31 8.93 -4.74
CA ILE A 67 -5.65 10.03 -3.83
C ILE A 67 -4.83 11.23 -4.26
N ASN A 68 -5.50 12.24 -4.80
CA ASN A 68 -4.87 13.54 -5.02
C ASN A 68 -4.72 14.24 -3.66
N LYS A 69 -3.63 14.98 -3.51
CA LYS A 69 -3.34 15.74 -2.29
C LYS A 69 -4.60 16.51 -1.83
N PRO A 70 -4.98 16.44 -0.54
CA PRO A 70 -6.06 17.28 -0.01
C PRO A 70 -5.72 18.77 -0.14
#